data_AF-A0AAV6C5Z7-F1
#
_entry.id   AF-A0AAV6C5Z7-F1
#
_cell.length_a   1.000
_cell.length_b   1.000
_cell.length_c   1.000
_cell.angle_alpha   90.00
_cell.angle_beta   90.00
_cell.angle_gamma   90.00
#
_symmetry.space_group_name_H-M   'P 1'
#
loop_
_entity.id
_entity.type
_entity.pdbx_description
1 polymer ?
#
loop_
_entity_poly.entity_id
_entity_poly.type
_entity_poly.pdbx_seq_one_letter_code
_entity_poly.pdbx_strand_id
1 'polypeptide(L)'
;MRALATITCVLAFLACAATPLAQDQPLERRFTVGETSEFYVELKVTSRVEGQETVTLGANAYVKPFAREASAAIDWTARVRVASFSADSASIVEVLDDFETQPNSASSTNGDPETLRLEQALQTALAKWETPRTLSYHESRLGQATEISAEGAPELGEQTPRVLTAWLLHALRPDTALPARPLRLDDRWQEPRSVTLPDWSDASGWESGQWLAAANSPVNGRLDIVQQIDATVASGPEKPPEGDAAARFHSESLNTVSLDDGRLLAATRSATREIYWTLQPVSGLSAPPRFGSRLTVEIRIASCDETPCSSLHSALRGGAAGAN
;
A
#
# COMPACT_ATOMS: atom_id res chain seq x y z
N MET A 1 3.69 -17.16 -79.69
CA MET A 1 4.53 -17.58 -78.54
C MET A 1 5.22 -16.33 -78.01
N ARG A 2 4.54 -15.48 -77.22
CA ARG A 2 4.57 -15.39 -75.74
C ARG A 2 5.98 -15.51 -75.15
N ALA A 3 6.64 -14.37 -74.95
CA ALA A 3 7.73 -14.20 -73.99
C ALA A 3 7.20 -13.29 -72.87
N LEU A 4 6.94 -13.86 -71.69
CA LEU A 4 6.71 -13.11 -70.46
C LEU A 4 8.02 -13.16 -69.67
N ALA A 5 8.64 -12.00 -69.46
CA ALA A 5 9.73 -11.82 -68.53
C ALA A 5 9.15 -11.70 -67.11
N THR A 6 9.41 -12.69 -66.28
CA THR A 6 9.02 -12.69 -64.86
C THR A 6 10.11 -11.95 -64.07
N ILE A 7 9.80 -10.74 -63.61
CA ILE A 7 10.62 -9.96 -62.68
C ILE A 7 10.28 -10.42 -61.26
N THR A 8 11.21 -11.09 -60.59
CA THR A 8 11.08 -11.53 -59.20
C THR A 8 11.57 -10.42 -58.28
N CYS A 9 10.65 -9.60 -57.76
CA CYS A 9 10.95 -8.67 -56.66
C CYS A 9 11.01 -9.46 -55.34
N VAL A 10 12.21 -9.61 -54.79
CA VAL A 10 12.43 -10.04 -53.40
C VAL A 10 12.18 -8.83 -52.50
N LEU A 11 10.99 -8.76 -51.90
CA LEU A 11 10.65 -7.79 -50.87
C LEU A 11 11.09 -8.33 -49.51
N ALA A 12 12.09 -7.66 -48.95
CA ALA A 12 12.57 -7.83 -47.59
C ALA A 12 11.47 -7.42 -46.59
N PHE A 13 10.89 -8.41 -45.90
CA PHE A 13 10.11 -8.19 -44.68
C PHE A 13 10.85 -8.85 -43.52
N LEU A 14 11.76 -8.09 -42.91
CA LEU A 14 12.36 -8.42 -41.61
C LEU A 14 12.61 -7.12 -40.87
N ALA A 15 11.50 -6.58 -40.34
CA ALA A 15 11.50 -5.57 -39.30
C ALA A 15 10.43 -5.95 -38.27
N CYS A 16 10.62 -7.06 -37.56
CA CYS A 16 10.01 -7.25 -36.25
C CYS A 16 10.84 -6.45 -35.24
N ALA A 17 10.68 -5.12 -35.26
CA ALA A 17 10.98 -4.30 -34.12
C ALA A 17 9.73 -4.33 -33.24
N ALA A 18 9.82 -4.99 -32.07
CA ALA A 18 8.78 -4.95 -31.06
C ALA A 18 8.55 -3.48 -30.68
N THR A 19 7.46 -2.90 -31.18
CA THR A 19 6.99 -1.59 -30.73
C THR A 19 6.54 -1.71 -29.28
N PRO A 20 6.87 -0.74 -28.40
CA PRO A 20 6.24 -0.66 -27.10
C PRO A 20 4.73 -0.56 -27.30
N LEU A 21 3.94 -1.36 -26.57
CA LEU A 21 2.48 -1.26 -26.57
C LEU A 21 2.10 0.13 -26.03
N ALA A 22 1.90 1.09 -26.94
CA ALA A 22 1.30 2.37 -26.64
C ALA A 22 -0.17 2.30 -27.07
N GLN A 23 -1.08 2.63 -26.14
CA GLN A 23 -2.51 2.78 -26.42
C GLN A 23 -2.86 4.27 -26.35
N ASP A 24 -3.67 4.75 -27.28
CA ASP A 24 -4.11 6.16 -27.31
C ASP A 24 -5.22 6.46 -26.29
N GLN A 25 -5.75 5.43 -25.62
CA GLN A 25 -6.77 5.53 -24.59
C GLN A 25 -6.23 5.03 -23.23
N PRO A 26 -6.82 5.49 -22.11
CA PRO A 26 -6.52 4.91 -20.80
C PRO A 26 -6.83 3.42 -20.76
N LEU A 27 -6.07 2.68 -19.96
CA LEU A 27 -6.43 1.30 -19.62
C LEU A 27 -7.66 1.33 -18.72
N GLU A 28 -8.65 0.49 -19.03
CA GLU A 28 -9.87 0.35 -18.25
C GLU A 28 -10.10 -1.09 -17.82
N ARG A 29 -10.72 -1.22 -16.65
CA ARG A 29 -11.30 -2.45 -16.14
C ARG A 29 -12.43 -2.92 -17.04
N ARG A 30 -12.39 -4.19 -17.41
CA ARG A 30 -13.52 -4.90 -18.03
C ARG A 30 -14.12 -5.84 -17.01
N PHE A 31 -15.45 -5.82 -16.92
CA PHE A 31 -16.20 -6.60 -15.96
C PHE A 31 -17.03 -7.66 -16.65
N THR A 32 -16.99 -8.88 -16.11
CA THR A 32 -17.87 -9.97 -16.52
C THR A 32 -18.72 -10.40 -15.33
N VAL A 33 -20.05 -10.38 -15.46
CA VAL A 33 -20.94 -10.78 -14.36
C VAL A 33 -20.67 -12.23 -13.96
N GLY A 34 -20.52 -12.47 -12.66
CA GLY A 34 -20.26 -13.79 -12.10
C GLY A 34 -18.80 -14.22 -12.18
N GLU A 35 -17.93 -13.45 -12.83
CA GLU A 35 -16.48 -13.62 -12.76
C GLU A 35 -16.05 -13.60 -11.29
N THR A 36 -15.26 -14.60 -10.92
CA THR A 36 -14.75 -14.78 -9.58
C THR A 36 -13.24 -14.95 -9.67
N SER A 37 -12.51 -14.19 -8.86
CA SER A 37 -11.07 -14.28 -8.72
C SER A 37 -10.72 -14.46 -7.26
N GLU A 38 -9.64 -15.19 -7.02
CA GLU A 38 -9.16 -15.50 -5.68
C GLU A 38 -7.75 -14.92 -5.50
N PHE A 39 -7.50 -14.32 -4.34
CA PHE A 39 -6.26 -13.65 -4.04
C PHE A 39 -5.77 -14.03 -2.65
N TYR A 40 -4.46 -14.22 -2.53
CA TYR A 40 -3.76 -14.21 -1.25
C TYR A 40 -3.38 -12.77 -0.89
N VAL A 41 -3.64 -12.37 0.35
CA VAL A 41 -3.28 -11.05 0.88
C VAL A 41 -2.46 -11.20 2.16
N GLU A 42 -1.32 -10.55 2.21
CA GLU A 42 -0.47 -10.42 3.41
C GLU A 42 -0.40 -8.94 3.80
N LEU A 43 -0.68 -8.63 5.06
CA LEU A 43 -0.48 -7.33 5.68
C LEU A 43 0.54 -7.45 6.79
N LYS A 44 1.61 -6.66 6.70
CA LYS A 44 2.57 -6.45 7.78
C LYS A 44 2.47 -5.02 8.27
N VAL A 45 2.42 -4.84 9.59
CA VAL A 45 2.35 -3.54 10.26
C VAL A 45 3.56 -3.40 11.17
N THR A 46 4.29 -2.30 11.02
CA THR A 46 5.44 -1.93 11.85
C THR A 46 5.15 -0.60 12.54
N SER A 47 5.20 -0.58 13.86
CA SER A 47 5.13 0.65 14.65
C SER A 47 6.49 0.95 15.27
N ARG A 48 6.93 2.20 15.14
CA ARG A 48 8.15 2.70 15.75
C ARG A 48 7.86 3.98 16.51
N VAL A 49 8.39 4.05 17.73
CA VAL A 49 8.36 5.25 18.56
C VAL A 49 9.78 5.59 18.96
N GLU A 50 10.15 6.84 18.78
CA GLU A 50 11.47 7.35 19.15
C GLU A 50 11.34 8.65 19.92
N GLY A 51 12.36 8.95 20.72
CA GLY A 51 12.37 10.18 21.48
C GLY A 51 13.45 10.20 22.53
N GLN A 52 13.15 10.88 23.63
CA GLN A 52 14.09 11.16 24.69
C GLN A 52 13.50 10.76 26.04
N GLU A 53 14.28 10.06 26.86
CA GLU A 53 13.95 9.70 28.24
C GLU A 53 14.94 10.32 29.22
N THR A 54 14.47 10.65 30.41
CA THR A 54 15.31 11.19 31.48
C THR A 54 15.92 10.08 32.33
N VAL A 55 17.23 10.14 32.55
CA VAL A 55 17.96 9.23 33.43
C VAL A 55 18.62 10.04 34.54
N THR A 56 18.33 9.70 35.79
CA THR A 56 18.95 10.35 36.95
C THR A 56 20.24 9.64 37.33
N LEU A 57 21.35 10.38 37.39
CA LEU A 57 22.63 9.90 37.91
C LEU A 57 23.07 10.81 39.06
N GLY A 58 22.95 10.32 40.30
CA GLY A 58 23.17 11.12 41.50
C GLY A 58 22.13 12.23 41.63
N ALA A 59 22.57 13.48 41.73
CA ALA A 59 21.70 14.66 41.81
C ALA A 59 21.35 15.27 40.43
N ASN A 60 21.92 14.73 39.34
CA ASN A 60 21.77 15.29 38.01
C ASN A 60 20.80 14.45 37.17
N ALA A 61 19.97 15.12 36.38
CA ALA A 61 19.12 14.50 35.37
C ALA A 61 19.79 14.66 34.00
N TYR A 62 19.91 13.54 33.28
CA TYR A 62 20.44 13.48 31.92
C TYR A 62 19.33 13.06 30.97
N VAL A 63 19.49 13.39 29.69
CA VAL A 63 18.58 12.94 28.64
C VAL A 63 19.29 11.90 27.78
N LYS A 64 18.63 10.78 27.55
CA LYS A 64 19.07 9.67 26.70
C LYS A 64 18.06 9.46 25.57
N PRO A 65 18.48 9.23 24.32
CA PRO A 65 17.56 8.85 23.26
C PRO A 65 17.06 7.40 23.44
N PHE A 66 15.83 7.14 23.04
CA PHE A 66 15.28 5.79 22.90
C PHE A 66 14.66 5.60 21.52
N ALA A 67 14.63 4.35 21.08
CA ALA A 67 13.84 3.89 19.94
C ALA A 67 13.25 2.52 20.28
N ARG A 68 11.95 2.38 20.04
CA ARG A 68 11.18 1.16 20.27
C ARG A 68 10.45 0.83 18.98
N GLU A 69 10.48 -0.43 18.59
CA GLU A 69 9.88 -0.89 17.35
C GLU A 69 9.23 -2.25 17.57
N ALA A 70 8.06 -2.43 16.99
CA ALA A 70 7.36 -3.70 16.97
C ALA A 70 6.76 -3.93 15.59
N SER A 71 6.64 -5.20 15.20
CA SER A 71 5.98 -5.60 13.96
C SER A 71 4.99 -6.72 14.26
N ALA A 72 3.93 -6.78 13.48
CA ALA A 72 2.99 -7.90 13.45
C ALA A 72 2.51 -8.10 12.00
N ALA A 73 2.14 -9.33 11.64
CA ALA A 73 1.66 -9.65 10.31
C ALA A 73 0.45 -10.58 10.36
N ILE A 74 -0.44 -10.41 9.40
CA ILE A 74 -1.64 -11.23 9.21
C ILE A 74 -1.82 -11.49 7.72
N ASP A 75 -2.15 -12.71 7.37
CA ASP A 75 -2.48 -13.13 6.01
C ASP A 75 -3.90 -13.72 5.93
N TRP A 76 -4.52 -13.63 4.76
CA TRP A 76 -5.87 -14.15 4.49
C TRP A 76 -6.09 -14.37 2.99
N THR A 77 -7.22 -15.01 2.68
CA THR A 77 -7.71 -15.19 1.31
C THR A 77 -8.86 -14.22 1.04
N ALA A 78 -8.81 -13.56 -0.12
CA ALA A 78 -9.85 -12.67 -0.63
C ALA A 78 -10.45 -13.26 -1.90
N ARG A 79 -11.76 -13.53 -1.89
CA ARG A 79 -12.53 -14.00 -3.05
C ARG A 79 -13.43 -12.90 -3.55
N VAL A 80 -13.17 -12.41 -4.75
CA VAL A 80 -13.86 -11.28 -5.36
C VAL A 80 -14.78 -11.76 -6.47
N ARG A 81 -16.03 -11.28 -6.45
CA ARG A 81 -17.03 -11.58 -7.47
C ARG A 81 -17.67 -10.32 -8.00
N VAL A 82 -17.77 -10.22 -9.33
CA VAL A 82 -18.58 -9.19 -9.99
C VAL A 82 -20.06 -9.58 -9.89
N ALA A 83 -20.82 -8.89 -9.05
CA ALA A 83 -22.24 -9.16 -8.86
C ALA A 83 -23.10 -8.62 -10.00
N SER A 84 -22.80 -7.40 -10.45
CA SER A 84 -23.46 -6.72 -11.57
C SER A 84 -22.56 -5.60 -12.08
N PHE A 85 -22.81 -5.06 -13.28
CA PHE A 85 -22.17 -3.84 -13.74
C PHE A 85 -23.12 -2.95 -14.54
N SER A 86 -22.82 -1.66 -14.56
CA SER A 86 -23.44 -0.61 -15.36
C SER A 86 -22.45 -0.10 -16.41
N ALA A 87 -22.80 0.98 -17.12
CA ALA A 87 -21.89 1.58 -18.10
C ALA A 87 -20.52 1.93 -17.49
N ASP A 88 -20.47 2.43 -16.25
CA ASP A 88 -19.29 3.07 -15.69
C ASP A 88 -18.70 2.38 -14.44
N SER A 89 -19.45 1.45 -13.84
CA SER A 89 -19.08 0.81 -12.58
C SER A 89 -19.58 -0.62 -12.45
N ALA A 90 -18.89 -1.44 -11.66
CA ALA A 90 -19.33 -2.74 -11.21
C ALA A 90 -19.68 -2.73 -9.71
N SER A 91 -20.67 -3.53 -9.32
CA SER A 91 -20.91 -3.91 -7.94
C SER A 91 -20.09 -5.15 -7.62
N ILE A 92 -19.23 -5.04 -6.62
CA ILE A 92 -18.30 -6.09 -6.23
C ILE A 92 -18.72 -6.65 -4.87
N VAL A 93 -18.68 -7.98 -4.77
CA VAL A 93 -18.80 -8.70 -3.50
C VAL A 93 -17.46 -9.36 -3.23
N GLU A 94 -16.88 -9.07 -2.08
CA GLU A 94 -15.60 -9.61 -1.66
C GLU A 94 -15.76 -10.37 -0.35
N VAL A 95 -15.35 -11.63 -0.33
CA VAL A 95 -15.33 -12.47 0.87
C VAL A 95 -13.89 -12.56 1.37
N LEU A 96 -13.68 -12.22 2.64
CA LEU A 96 -12.40 -12.34 3.33
C LEU A 96 -12.49 -13.50 4.33
N ASP A 97 -11.61 -14.47 4.20
CA ASP A 97 -11.56 -15.68 5.04
C ASP A 97 -10.14 -16.26 5.13
N ASP A 98 -10.00 -17.41 5.79
CA ASP A 98 -8.72 -18.11 5.97
C ASP A 98 -7.61 -17.23 6.59
N PHE A 99 -7.98 -16.44 7.59
CA PHE A 99 -7.05 -15.58 8.32
C PHE A 99 -6.03 -16.40 9.12
N GLU A 100 -4.77 -15.99 9.06
CA GLU A 100 -3.69 -16.50 9.90
C GLU A 100 -2.77 -15.36 10.34
N THR A 101 -2.60 -15.20 11.65
CA THR A 101 -1.61 -14.26 12.20
C THR A 101 -0.27 -14.96 12.35
N GLN A 102 0.77 -14.31 11.85
CA GLN A 102 2.11 -14.87 11.93
C GLN A 102 2.72 -14.62 13.32
N PRO A 103 3.34 -15.64 13.94
CA PRO A 103 4.02 -15.47 15.20
C PRO A 103 5.20 -14.50 15.04
N ASN A 104 5.39 -13.60 16.02
CA ASN A 104 6.50 -12.65 16.02
C ASN A 104 7.85 -13.38 16.01
N SER A 105 8.58 -13.30 14.90
CA SER A 105 9.96 -13.80 14.80
C SER A 105 10.97 -12.88 15.50
N ALA A 106 10.57 -11.65 15.86
CA ALA A 106 11.41 -10.69 16.57
C ALA A 106 11.04 -10.67 18.06
N SER A 107 11.47 -11.67 18.81
CA SER A 107 11.56 -11.52 20.27
C SER A 107 12.61 -10.44 20.54
N SER A 108 12.19 -9.26 21.00
CA SER A 108 13.11 -8.22 21.42
C SER A 108 14.08 -8.81 22.46
N THR A 109 15.37 -8.86 22.10
CA THR A 109 16.43 -9.58 22.83
C THR A 109 16.67 -9.04 24.25
N ASN A 110 16.00 -7.94 24.63
CA ASN A 110 16.26 -7.17 25.85
C ASN A 110 15.05 -7.00 26.79
N GLY A 111 13.87 -7.55 26.50
CA GLY A 111 12.74 -7.52 27.45
C GLY A 111 12.31 -6.13 27.92
N ASP A 112 12.50 -5.08 27.11
CA ASP A 112 12.00 -3.72 27.41
C ASP A 112 10.47 -3.76 27.54
N PRO A 113 9.88 -3.48 28.72
CA PRO A 113 8.44 -3.62 28.95
C PRO A 113 7.58 -2.79 27.99
N GLU A 114 8.07 -1.63 27.56
CA GLU A 114 7.34 -0.76 26.64
C GLU A 114 7.36 -1.30 25.21
N THR A 115 8.46 -1.91 24.77
CA THR A 115 8.52 -2.62 23.48
C THR A 115 7.56 -3.81 23.48
N LEU A 116 7.53 -4.60 24.55
CA LEU A 116 6.57 -5.71 24.69
C LEU A 116 5.11 -5.23 24.69
N ARG A 117 4.81 -4.09 25.31
CA ARG A 117 3.47 -3.48 25.25
C ARG A 117 3.10 -3.07 23.83
N LEU A 118 4.06 -2.51 23.07
CA LEU A 118 3.84 -2.13 21.68
C LEU A 118 3.57 -3.36 20.81
N GLU A 119 4.36 -4.43 20.97
CA GLU A 119 4.13 -5.72 20.30
C GLU A 119 2.74 -6.28 20.62
N GLN A 120 2.35 -6.31 21.90
CA GLN A 120 1.05 -6.80 22.33
C GLN A 120 -0.11 -5.93 21.79
N ALA A 121 0.07 -4.61 21.72
CA ALA A 121 -0.94 -3.71 21.16
C ALA A 121 -1.16 -3.97 19.67
N LEU A 122 -0.09 -4.16 18.89
CA LEU A 122 -0.19 -4.49 17.46
C LEU A 122 -0.85 -5.86 17.24
N GLN A 123 -0.44 -6.88 17.99
CA GLN A 123 -1.05 -8.20 17.92
C GLN A 123 -2.54 -8.15 18.27
N THR A 124 -2.91 -7.41 19.30
CA THR A 124 -4.32 -7.24 19.70
C THR A 124 -5.13 -6.51 18.63
N ALA A 125 -4.53 -5.52 17.95
CA ALA A 125 -5.19 -4.81 16.86
C ALA A 125 -5.43 -5.74 15.65
N LEU A 126 -4.43 -6.53 15.24
CA LEU A 126 -4.56 -7.47 14.12
C LEU A 126 -5.44 -8.68 14.45
N ALA A 127 -5.41 -9.21 15.67
CA ALA A 127 -6.26 -10.33 16.07
C ALA A 127 -7.77 -10.00 15.96
N LYS A 128 -8.16 -8.74 16.16
CA LYS A 128 -9.55 -8.29 15.92
C LYS A 128 -9.94 -8.34 14.43
N TRP A 129 -8.96 -8.36 13.54
CA TRP A 129 -9.17 -8.42 12.10
C TRP A 129 -9.44 -9.85 11.59
N GLU A 130 -9.04 -10.89 12.33
CA GLU A 130 -9.15 -12.33 11.98
C GLU A 130 -10.60 -12.87 11.84
N THR A 131 -11.60 -11.99 11.80
CA THR A 131 -13.00 -12.39 11.64
C THR A 131 -13.37 -12.45 10.15
N PRO A 132 -13.85 -13.61 9.64
CA PRO A 132 -14.41 -13.72 8.30
C PRO A 132 -15.51 -12.71 8.05
N ARG A 133 -15.48 -12.07 6.88
CA ARG A 133 -16.44 -11.01 6.55
C ARG A 133 -16.68 -10.92 5.05
N THR A 134 -17.79 -10.29 4.69
CA THR A 134 -18.15 -9.99 3.31
C THR A 134 -18.27 -8.49 3.14
N LEU A 135 -17.49 -7.93 2.23
CA LEU A 135 -17.54 -6.54 1.83
C LEU A 135 -18.37 -6.40 0.55
N SER A 136 -19.03 -5.26 0.40
CA SER A 136 -19.74 -4.89 -0.82
C SER A 136 -19.38 -3.45 -1.15
N TYR A 137 -18.95 -3.22 -2.37
CA TYR A 137 -18.47 -1.92 -2.82
C TYR A 137 -18.67 -1.75 -4.33
N HIS A 138 -18.45 -0.53 -4.81
CA HIS A 138 -18.52 -0.20 -6.23
C HIS A 138 -17.14 0.07 -6.80
N GLU A 139 -16.79 -0.58 -7.90
CA GLU A 139 -15.53 -0.37 -8.63
C GLU A 139 -15.80 0.33 -9.97
N SER A 140 -15.17 1.47 -10.23
CA SER A 140 -15.29 2.15 -11.52
C SER A 140 -14.49 1.44 -12.62
N ARG A 141 -14.69 1.82 -13.89
CA ARG A 141 -13.81 1.38 -14.99
C ARG A 141 -12.34 1.74 -14.83
N LEU A 142 -12.02 2.73 -14.00
CA LEU A 142 -10.64 3.05 -13.65
C LEU A 142 -10.17 2.33 -12.39
N GLY A 143 -10.90 1.29 -11.95
CA GLY A 143 -10.55 0.47 -10.78
C GLY A 143 -10.58 1.25 -9.46
N GLN A 144 -11.34 2.35 -9.39
CA GLN A 144 -11.54 3.08 -8.14
C GLN A 144 -12.67 2.43 -7.36
N ALA A 145 -12.36 1.87 -6.20
CA ALA A 145 -13.35 1.36 -5.26
C ALA A 145 -13.97 2.49 -4.44
N THR A 146 -15.28 2.46 -4.27
CA THR A 146 -16.09 3.43 -3.51
C THR A 146 -17.11 2.68 -2.65
N GLU A 147 -17.63 3.34 -1.62
CA GLU A 147 -18.60 2.74 -0.67
C GLU A 147 -18.01 1.57 0.14
N ILE A 148 -16.68 1.53 0.30
CA ILE A 148 -16.02 0.56 1.18
C ILE A 148 -16.37 0.91 2.63
N SER A 149 -16.96 -0.04 3.35
CA SER A 149 -17.24 0.09 4.79
C SER A 149 -15.95 0.31 5.58
N ALA A 150 -16.02 1.05 6.69
CA ALA A 150 -14.90 1.21 7.63
C ALA A 150 -14.38 -0.14 8.18
N GLU A 151 -15.23 -1.17 8.16
CA GLU A 151 -14.86 -2.55 8.53
C GLU A 151 -14.03 -3.26 7.43
N GLY A 152 -13.64 -2.57 6.36
CA GLY A 152 -12.83 -3.08 5.25
C GLY A 152 -11.31 -2.99 5.46
N ALA A 153 -10.85 -2.38 6.55
CA ALA A 153 -9.46 -2.30 6.98
C ALA A 153 -9.32 -2.42 8.51
N PRO A 154 -8.19 -2.91 9.03
CA PRO A 154 -7.93 -2.94 10.47
C PRO A 154 -7.73 -1.53 11.05
N GLU A 155 -8.26 -1.28 12.24
CA GLU A 155 -8.01 -0.04 12.97
C GLU A 155 -6.61 -0.06 13.61
N LEU A 156 -5.72 0.81 13.16
CA LEU A 156 -4.34 0.87 13.67
C LEU A 156 -4.14 1.91 14.79
N GLY A 157 -5.22 2.33 15.44
CA GLY A 157 -5.16 3.27 16.57
C GLY A 157 -4.80 4.72 16.20
N GLU A 158 -4.84 5.08 14.92
CA GLU A 158 -4.62 6.45 14.47
C GLU A 158 -5.67 7.40 15.04
N GLN A 159 -5.20 8.57 15.47
CA GLN A 159 -6.07 9.69 15.77
C GLN A 159 -6.52 10.37 14.47
N THR A 160 -7.61 11.13 14.53
CA THR A 160 -8.04 11.95 13.39
C THR A 160 -6.97 12.98 13.06
N PRO A 161 -6.58 13.14 11.78
CA PRO A 161 -7.04 12.41 10.59
C PRO A 161 -6.37 11.04 10.41
N ARG A 162 -7.20 10.00 10.18
CA ARG A 162 -6.77 8.60 9.99
C ARG A 162 -6.33 8.31 8.55
N VAL A 163 -5.31 9.04 8.08
CA VAL A 163 -4.87 9.00 6.66
C VAL A 163 -4.42 7.60 6.24
N LEU A 164 -3.69 6.88 7.08
CA LEU A 164 -3.20 5.55 6.72
C LEU A 164 -4.35 4.52 6.72
N THR A 165 -5.27 4.59 7.69
CA THR A 165 -6.49 3.76 7.70
C THR A 165 -7.33 4.01 6.44
N ALA A 166 -7.49 5.28 6.03
CA ALA A 166 -8.22 5.62 4.80
C ALA A 166 -7.53 5.04 3.56
N TRP A 167 -6.20 5.09 3.50
CA TRP A 167 -5.43 4.46 2.42
C TRP A 167 -5.58 2.92 2.44
N LEU A 168 -5.54 2.30 3.61
CA LEU A 168 -5.70 0.84 3.78
C LEU A 168 -7.03 0.31 3.26
N LEU A 169 -8.12 1.09 3.37
CA LEU A 169 -9.43 0.69 2.86
C LEU A 169 -9.38 0.33 1.38
N HIS A 170 -8.55 1.02 0.60
CA HIS A 170 -8.34 0.74 -0.82
C HIS A 170 -7.14 -0.19 -1.04
N ALA A 171 -6.03 0.03 -0.33
CA ALA A 171 -4.79 -0.70 -0.57
C ALA A 171 -4.87 -2.20 -0.22
N LEU A 172 -5.83 -2.61 0.61
CA LEU A 172 -6.05 -4.03 0.92
C LEU A 172 -6.93 -4.75 -0.11
N ARG A 173 -7.57 -4.02 -1.02
CA ARG A 173 -8.45 -4.60 -2.03
C ARG A 173 -7.64 -5.11 -3.22
N PRO A 174 -8.03 -6.23 -3.83
CA PRO A 174 -7.38 -6.75 -5.03
C PRO A 174 -7.88 -6.02 -6.30
N ASP A 175 -7.94 -4.69 -6.23
CA ASP A 175 -8.25 -3.80 -7.35
C ASP A 175 -6.99 -2.98 -7.73
N THR A 176 -7.09 -2.06 -8.68
CA THR A 176 -6.02 -1.08 -8.95
C THR A 176 -6.63 0.19 -9.50
N ALA A 177 -6.37 1.33 -8.85
CA ALA A 177 -6.72 2.62 -9.39
C ALA A 177 -5.84 2.93 -10.62
N LEU A 178 -6.43 2.78 -11.80
CA LEU A 178 -5.80 3.05 -13.09
C LEU A 178 -5.80 4.57 -13.36
N PRO A 179 -4.69 5.12 -13.86
CA PRO A 179 -4.65 6.53 -14.24
C PRO A 179 -5.58 6.78 -15.42
N ALA A 180 -6.31 7.91 -15.40
CA ALA A 180 -7.11 8.40 -16.53
C ALA A 180 -6.22 8.99 -17.65
N ARG A 181 -5.12 8.31 -17.98
CA ARG A 181 -4.08 8.71 -18.93
C ARG A 181 -3.82 7.57 -19.91
N PRO A 182 -3.49 7.87 -21.19
CA PRO A 182 -3.15 6.84 -22.16
C PRO A 182 -2.04 5.91 -21.67
N LEU A 183 -2.17 4.61 -21.93
CA LEU A 183 -1.15 3.65 -21.53
C LEU A 183 0.08 3.79 -22.43
N ARG A 184 1.18 4.26 -21.84
CA ARG A 184 2.48 4.40 -22.50
C ARG A 184 3.55 3.88 -21.56
N LEU A 185 4.17 2.76 -21.94
CA LEU A 185 5.28 2.20 -21.16
C LEU A 185 6.42 3.22 -21.05
N ASP A 186 7.03 3.26 -19.87
CA ASP A 186 8.08 4.17 -19.44
C ASP A 186 7.67 5.66 -19.37
N ASP A 187 6.39 5.98 -19.59
CA ASP A 187 5.85 7.31 -19.31
C ASP A 187 5.80 7.57 -17.81
N ARG A 188 6.15 8.79 -17.41
CA ARG A 188 6.21 9.23 -16.02
C ARG A 188 5.39 10.49 -15.85
N TRP A 189 4.62 10.55 -14.78
CA TRP A 189 3.88 11.76 -14.42
C TRP A 189 4.04 12.10 -12.95
N GLN A 190 3.80 13.37 -12.64
CA GLN A 190 3.64 13.87 -11.29
C GLN A 190 2.60 14.99 -11.31
N GLU A 191 1.67 14.95 -10.37
CA GLU A 191 0.58 15.90 -10.25
C GLU A 191 0.41 16.33 -8.79
N PRO A 192 0.20 17.62 -8.51
CA PRO A 192 -0.21 18.06 -7.19
C PRO A 192 -1.61 17.53 -6.86
N ARG A 193 -1.83 17.21 -5.58
CA ARG A 193 -3.12 16.77 -5.04
C ARG A 193 -3.61 17.77 -4.00
N SER A 194 -4.87 18.20 -4.13
CA SER A 194 -5.52 18.98 -3.09
C SER A 194 -5.80 18.08 -1.89
N VAL A 195 -5.28 18.47 -0.73
CA VAL A 195 -5.44 17.74 0.51
C VAL A 195 -6.13 18.64 1.52
N THR A 196 -7.19 18.14 2.16
CA THR A 196 -7.87 18.82 3.26
C THR A 196 -8.05 17.82 4.37
N LEU A 197 -7.42 18.08 5.50
CA LEU A 197 -7.38 17.19 6.64
C LEU A 197 -7.85 17.96 7.88
N PRO A 198 -8.82 17.44 8.64
CA PRO A 198 -9.18 18.03 9.93
C PRO A 198 -7.96 18.13 10.84
N ASP A 199 -7.91 19.18 11.66
CA ASP A 199 -6.87 19.44 12.66
C ASP A 199 -5.44 19.68 12.13
N TRP A 200 -5.22 19.52 10.82
CA TRP A 200 -3.93 19.76 10.17
C TRP A 200 -4.01 21.01 9.28
N SER A 201 -2.95 21.82 9.28
CA SER A 201 -2.80 23.00 8.43
C SER A 201 -1.67 22.82 7.42
N ASP A 202 -1.63 23.71 6.43
CA ASP A 202 -0.55 23.79 5.43
C ASP A 202 -0.31 22.47 4.69
N ALA A 203 -1.38 21.67 4.55
CA ALA A 203 -1.32 20.36 3.93
C ALA A 203 -1.02 20.51 2.43
N SER A 204 0.06 19.86 1.99
CA SER A 204 0.44 19.75 0.59
C SER A 204 0.50 18.28 0.21
N GLY A 205 -0.03 17.93 -0.96
CA GLY A 205 -0.02 16.56 -1.44
C GLY A 205 0.44 16.49 -2.90
N TRP A 206 1.02 15.36 -3.26
CA TRP A 206 1.35 15.03 -4.64
C TRP A 206 1.25 13.54 -4.90
N GLU A 207 1.05 13.20 -6.16
CA GLU A 207 1.03 11.84 -6.67
C GLU A 207 1.93 11.78 -7.90
N SER A 208 2.78 10.75 -8.00
CA SER A 208 3.51 10.44 -9.21
C SER A 208 3.25 9.01 -9.62
N GLY A 209 3.40 8.70 -10.89
CA GLY A 209 3.39 7.32 -11.32
C GLY A 209 4.13 7.09 -12.62
N GLN A 210 4.29 5.81 -12.94
CA GLN A 210 4.90 5.35 -14.17
C GLN A 210 4.36 3.99 -14.58
N TRP A 211 4.24 3.79 -15.89
CA TRP A 211 4.02 2.47 -16.46
C TRP A 211 5.36 1.82 -16.77
N LEU A 212 5.52 0.56 -16.38
CA LEU A 212 6.71 -0.26 -16.59
C LEU A 212 6.32 -1.53 -17.33
N ALA A 213 7.24 -2.07 -18.13
CA ALA A 213 7.05 -3.39 -18.71
C ALA A 213 7.06 -4.47 -17.62
N ALA A 214 6.17 -5.46 -17.72
CA ALA A 214 6.25 -6.66 -16.90
C ALA A 214 7.40 -7.56 -17.41
N ALA A 215 8.30 -7.97 -16.51
CA ALA A 215 9.32 -8.95 -16.85
C ALA A 215 8.61 -10.27 -17.19
N ASN A 216 8.80 -10.76 -18.42
CA ASN A 216 8.33 -12.07 -18.90
C ASN A 216 6.86 -12.16 -19.36
N SER A 217 6.12 -11.05 -19.52
CA SER A 217 4.78 -11.11 -20.12
C SER A 217 4.45 -9.85 -20.93
N PRO A 218 4.23 -9.95 -22.25
CA PRO A 218 3.83 -8.82 -23.07
C PRO A 218 2.35 -8.43 -22.89
N VAL A 219 1.56 -9.27 -22.22
CA VAL A 219 0.13 -9.03 -21.93
C VAL A 219 -0.10 -8.40 -20.56
N ASN A 220 0.97 -8.12 -19.81
CA ASN A 220 0.91 -7.52 -18.48
C ASN A 220 1.70 -6.22 -18.43
N GLY A 221 1.19 -5.27 -17.65
CA GLY A 221 1.86 -4.01 -17.33
C GLY A 221 2.14 -3.92 -15.84
N ARG A 222 3.15 -3.13 -15.47
CA ARG A 222 3.41 -2.76 -14.08
C ARG A 222 3.13 -1.27 -13.90
N LEU A 223 2.30 -0.92 -12.94
CA LEU A 223 1.92 0.43 -12.59
C LEU A 223 2.53 0.76 -11.24
N ASP A 224 3.50 1.66 -11.23
CA ASP A 224 4.17 2.16 -10.03
C ASP A 224 3.58 3.54 -9.69
N ILE A 225 3.08 3.70 -8.47
CA ILE A 225 2.43 4.91 -7.96
C ILE A 225 3.07 5.29 -6.64
N VAL A 226 3.39 6.56 -6.48
CA VAL A 226 3.88 7.15 -5.24
C VAL A 226 2.97 8.31 -4.85
N GLN A 227 2.55 8.36 -3.60
CA GLN A 227 1.76 9.46 -3.04
C GLN A 227 2.46 10.00 -1.79
N GLN A 228 2.41 11.31 -1.60
CA GLN A 228 2.94 11.93 -0.40
C GLN A 228 2.04 13.08 0.05
N ILE A 229 1.94 13.25 1.36
CA ILE A 229 1.30 14.38 2.02
C ILE A 229 2.24 14.90 3.10
N ASP A 230 2.46 16.21 3.13
CA ASP A 230 3.16 16.89 4.21
C ASP A 230 2.22 17.94 4.82
N ALA A 231 2.16 18.02 6.15
CA ALA A 231 1.29 18.94 6.87
C ALA A 231 1.85 19.31 8.26
N THR A 232 1.25 20.32 8.87
CA THR A 232 1.49 20.69 10.28
C THR A 232 0.26 20.34 11.11
N VAL A 233 0.45 19.76 12.29
CA VAL A 233 -0.65 19.46 13.21
C VAL A 233 -1.02 20.75 13.94
N ALA A 234 -2.17 21.32 13.61
CA ALA A 234 -2.62 22.61 14.13
C ALA A 234 -3.47 22.47 15.41
N SER A 235 -4.25 21.40 15.53
CA SER A 235 -5.12 21.13 16.69
C SER A 235 -5.30 19.62 16.94
N GLY A 236 -6.19 19.27 17.86
CA GLY A 236 -6.55 17.87 18.11
C GLY A 236 -5.60 17.12 19.05
N PRO A 237 -5.83 15.80 19.25
CA PRO A 237 -5.10 14.97 20.21
C PRO A 237 -3.63 14.75 19.83
N GLU A 238 -3.26 14.97 18.57
CA GLU A 238 -1.88 14.85 18.09
C GLU A 238 -1.08 16.14 18.26
N LYS A 239 -1.71 17.26 18.62
CA LYS A 239 -1.01 18.51 18.93
C LYS A 239 -0.41 18.40 20.33
N PRO A 240 0.92 18.64 20.51
CA PRO A 240 1.49 18.67 21.84
C PRO A 240 1.00 19.92 22.59
N PRO A 241 0.75 19.84 23.91
CA PRO A 241 0.28 20.98 24.72
C PRO A 241 1.17 22.22 24.57
N GLU A 242 2.48 21.99 24.48
CA GLU A 242 3.50 23.00 24.24
C GLU A 242 4.43 22.52 23.11
N GLY A 243 4.70 23.39 22.12
CA GLY A 243 5.59 23.10 21.00
C GLY A 243 4.86 22.94 19.67
N ASP A 244 5.49 22.25 18.72
CA ASP A 244 5.02 22.08 17.34
C ASP A 244 4.95 20.59 16.95
N ALA A 245 4.13 20.28 15.95
CA ALA A 245 4.07 18.94 15.39
C ALA A 245 3.95 18.96 13.87
N ALA A 246 4.80 18.19 13.20
CA ALA A 246 4.79 18.00 11.76
C ALA A 246 4.35 16.57 11.44
N ALA A 247 3.52 16.42 10.41
CA ALA A 247 3.00 15.13 9.98
C ALA A 247 3.32 14.87 8.51
N ARG A 248 3.64 13.61 8.20
CA ARG A 248 3.92 13.15 6.84
C ARG A 248 3.22 11.83 6.58
N PHE A 249 2.66 11.70 5.38
CA PHE A 249 2.20 10.42 4.83
C PHE A 249 2.96 10.17 3.52
N HIS A 250 3.41 8.93 3.31
CA HIS A 250 4.08 8.49 2.10
C HIS A 250 3.57 7.10 1.76
N SER A 251 3.20 6.84 0.51
CA SER A 251 2.84 5.50 0.07
C SER A 251 3.40 5.19 -1.30
N GLU A 252 3.74 3.92 -1.51
CA GLU A 252 4.20 3.37 -2.78
C GLU A 252 3.32 2.17 -3.13
N SER A 253 3.03 2.00 -4.41
CA SER A 253 2.18 0.92 -4.89
C SER A 253 2.65 0.46 -6.25
N LEU A 254 3.08 -0.78 -6.31
CA LEU A 254 3.54 -1.43 -7.52
C LEU A 254 2.56 -2.54 -7.87
N ASN A 255 1.70 -2.27 -8.85
CA ASN A 255 0.63 -3.15 -9.27
C ASN A 255 1.01 -3.82 -10.59
N THR A 256 0.87 -5.12 -10.69
CA THR A 256 0.92 -5.87 -11.95
C THR A 256 -0.50 -6.09 -12.42
N VAL A 257 -0.81 -5.62 -13.63
CA VAL A 257 -2.15 -5.67 -14.20
C VAL A 257 -2.14 -6.36 -15.55
N SER A 258 -3.24 -7.03 -15.90
CA SER A 258 -3.46 -7.48 -17.28
C SER A 258 -3.77 -6.28 -18.17
N LEU A 259 -3.13 -6.22 -19.34
CA LEU A 259 -3.38 -5.19 -20.35
C LEU A 259 -4.64 -5.47 -21.19
N ASP A 260 -5.23 -6.67 -21.06
CA ASP A 260 -6.41 -7.07 -21.83
C ASP A 260 -7.72 -6.58 -21.20
N ASP A 261 -7.77 -6.56 -19.86
CA ASP A 261 -8.98 -6.25 -19.07
C ASP A 261 -8.72 -5.36 -17.85
N GLY A 262 -7.50 -4.87 -17.68
CA GLY A 262 -7.10 -3.98 -16.58
C GLY A 262 -7.09 -4.63 -15.20
N ARG A 263 -7.30 -5.95 -15.06
CA ARG A 263 -7.41 -6.60 -13.74
C ARG A 263 -6.09 -6.67 -13.01
N LEU A 264 -6.14 -6.56 -11.68
CA LEU A 264 -4.99 -6.80 -10.83
C LEU A 264 -4.61 -8.29 -10.89
N LEU A 265 -3.32 -8.56 -11.06
CA LEU A 265 -2.73 -9.89 -10.97
C LEU A 265 -1.89 -10.05 -9.70
N ALA A 266 -1.14 -9.00 -9.33
CA ALA A 266 -0.36 -8.97 -8.10
C ALA A 266 -0.03 -7.54 -7.70
N ALA A 267 0.09 -7.23 -6.41
CA ALA A 267 0.50 -5.92 -5.93
C ALA A 267 1.49 -6.03 -4.78
N THR A 268 2.44 -5.11 -4.72
CA THR A 268 3.19 -4.77 -3.50
C THR A 268 2.90 -3.32 -3.18
N ARG A 269 2.35 -3.05 -2.00
CA ARG A 269 1.99 -1.70 -1.56
C ARG A 269 2.62 -1.44 -0.22
N SER A 270 3.05 -0.21 0.03
CA SER A 270 3.53 0.21 1.33
C SER A 270 3.04 1.62 1.61
N ALA A 271 2.82 1.91 2.89
CA ALA A 271 2.52 3.26 3.32
C ALA A 271 3.14 3.51 4.68
N THR A 272 3.55 4.74 4.91
CA THR A 272 4.14 5.20 6.16
C THR A 272 3.49 6.51 6.56
N ARG A 273 3.00 6.55 7.80
CA ARG A 273 2.56 7.77 8.48
C ARG A 273 3.56 8.10 9.57
N GLU A 274 4.03 9.34 9.57
CA GLU A 274 4.98 9.86 10.56
C GLU A 274 4.41 11.11 11.22
N ILE A 275 4.60 11.23 12.53
CA ILE A 275 4.41 12.48 13.26
C ILE A 275 5.64 12.74 14.11
N TYR A 276 6.17 13.97 14.02
CA TYR A 276 7.26 14.44 14.86
C TYR A 276 6.78 15.59 15.74
N TRP A 277 6.93 15.41 17.04
CA TRP A 277 6.66 16.44 18.05
C TRP A 277 7.96 17.10 18.45
N THR A 278 8.01 18.42 18.38
CA THR A 278 9.09 19.24 18.96
C THR A 278 8.52 20.03 20.12
N LEU A 279 8.96 19.73 21.34
CA LEU A 279 8.52 20.46 22.53
C LEU A 279 9.23 21.80 22.64
N GLN A 280 8.78 22.65 23.57
CA GLN A 280 9.46 23.91 23.87
C GLN A 280 10.90 23.69 24.34
N PRO A 281 11.83 24.64 24.10
CA PRO A 281 13.18 24.57 24.61
C PRO A 281 13.21 24.45 26.14
N VAL A 282 14.00 23.51 26.66
CA VAL A 282 14.21 23.32 28.10
C VAL A 282 15.59 23.84 28.48
N SER A 283 15.67 24.63 29.55
CA SER A 283 16.94 25.16 30.06
C SER A 283 17.92 24.01 30.36
N GLY A 284 19.16 24.15 29.88
CA GLY A 284 20.22 23.14 30.04
C GLY A 284 20.31 22.11 28.91
N LEU A 285 19.32 22.03 28.01
CA LEU A 285 19.43 21.22 26.78
C LEU A 285 19.96 22.06 25.62
N SER A 286 20.82 21.47 24.79
CA SER A 286 21.40 22.12 23.60
C SER A 286 20.40 22.25 22.45
N ALA A 287 19.33 21.46 22.47
CA ALA A 287 18.25 21.48 21.49
C ALA A 287 16.91 21.17 22.17
N PRO A 288 15.78 21.62 21.60
CA PRO A 288 14.46 21.26 22.10
C PRO A 288 14.22 19.74 22.04
N PRO A 289 13.51 19.14 23.03
CA PRO A 289 13.17 17.73 23.00
C PRO A 289 12.32 17.36 21.77
N ARG A 290 12.62 16.20 21.19
CA ARG A 290 11.92 15.68 20.01
C ARG A 290 11.45 14.26 20.23
N PHE A 291 10.25 13.98 19.75
CA PHE A 291 9.62 12.66 19.77
C PHE A 291 9.07 12.36 18.38
N GLY A 292 9.09 11.10 17.99
CA GLY A 292 8.61 10.63 16.70
C GLY A 292 7.74 9.39 16.86
N SER A 293 6.68 9.32 16.08
CA SER A 293 5.89 8.12 15.88
C SER A 293 5.82 7.82 14.39
N ARG A 294 6.11 6.58 14.03
CA ARG A 294 6.05 6.06 12.67
C ARG A 294 5.19 4.80 12.67
N LEU A 295 4.22 4.75 11.78
CA LEU A 295 3.43 3.57 11.49
C LEU A 295 3.60 3.24 10.01
N THR A 296 4.17 2.08 9.73
CA THR A 296 4.44 1.59 8.38
C THR A 296 3.63 0.33 8.14
N VAL A 297 3.06 0.22 6.95
CA VAL A 297 2.38 -0.99 6.47
C VAL A 297 3.03 -1.45 5.18
N GLU A 298 3.08 -2.77 5.02
CA GLU A 298 3.48 -3.44 3.80
C GLU A 298 2.36 -4.43 3.45
N ILE A 299 1.92 -4.42 2.20
CA ILE A 299 0.85 -5.28 1.70
C ILE A 299 1.39 -6.01 0.49
N ARG A 300 1.11 -7.31 0.43
CA ARG A 300 1.30 -8.12 -0.77
C ARG A 300 -0.03 -8.75 -1.15
N ILE A 301 -0.36 -8.65 -2.44
CA ILE A 301 -1.53 -9.28 -3.04
C ILE A 301 -1.04 -10.14 -4.20
N ALA A 302 -1.50 -11.39 -4.29
CA ALA A 302 -1.19 -12.27 -5.40
C ALA A 302 -2.46 -13.03 -5.84
N SER A 303 -2.78 -12.98 -7.13
CA SER A 303 -3.84 -13.80 -7.72
C SER A 303 -3.48 -15.27 -7.62
N CYS A 304 -4.48 -16.08 -7.26
CA CYS A 304 -4.39 -17.53 -7.16
C CYS A 304 -4.94 -18.25 -8.41
N ASP A 305 -5.28 -17.51 -9.47
CA ASP A 305 -5.93 -18.07 -10.67
C ASP A 305 -5.03 -19.09 -11.40
N GLU A 306 -3.70 -18.90 -11.36
CA GLU A 306 -2.72 -19.82 -11.97
C GLU A 306 -2.00 -20.72 -10.95
N THR A 307 -1.97 -20.32 -9.69
CA THR A 307 -1.26 -21.01 -8.60
C THR A 307 -2.15 -21.05 -7.36
N PRO A 308 -2.53 -22.22 -6.83
CA PRO A 308 -3.44 -22.30 -5.69
C PRO A 308 -2.93 -21.51 -4.48
N CYS A 309 -3.81 -20.78 -3.79
CA CYS A 309 -3.41 -19.96 -2.64
C CYS A 309 -2.65 -20.76 -1.58
N SER A 310 -3.03 -22.02 -1.35
CA SER A 310 -2.36 -22.93 -0.40
C SER A 310 -0.85 -23.12 -0.69
N SER A 311 -0.44 -23.05 -1.96
CA SER A 311 0.97 -23.13 -2.35
C SER A 311 1.71 -21.79 -2.20
N LEU A 312 1.01 -20.66 -2.38
CA LEU A 312 1.55 -19.31 -2.13
C LEU A 312 1.77 -19.06 -0.64
N HIS A 313 0.86 -19.51 0.23
CA HIS A 313 1.04 -19.53 1.69
C HIS A 313 2.37 -20.18 2.07
N SER A 314 2.71 -21.30 1.43
CA SER A 314 3.95 -22.05 1.73
C SER A 314 5.21 -21.36 1.18
N ALA A 315 5.14 -20.82 -0.04
CA ALA A 315 6.29 -20.21 -0.72
C ALA A 315 6.71 -18.87 -0.09
N LEU A 316 5.74 -18.02 0.27
CA LEU A 316 6.03 -16.72 0.90
C LEU A 316 6.56 -16.89 2.33
N ARG A 317 6.10 -17.93 3.06
CA ARG A 317 6.64 -18.29 4.38
C ARG A 317 8.05 -18.90 4.31
N GLY A 318 8.32 -19.73 3.30
CA GLY A 318 9.62 -20.38 3.12
C GLY A 318 10.76 -19.43 2.72
N GLY A 319 10.45 -18.32 2.04
CA GLY A 319 11.43 -17.32 1.62
C GLY A 319 12.12 -16.58 2.77
N ALA A 320 11.51 -16.53 3.96
CA ALA A 320 12.10 -15.90 5.15
C ALA A 320 13.15 -16.78 5.86
N ALA A 321 13.21 -18.09 5.57
CA ALA A 321 14.16 -19.01 6.21
C ALA A 321 15.50 -19.13 5.46
N GLY A 322 15.66 -18.49 4.30
CA GLY A 322 16.81 -18.66 3.40
C GLY A 322 17.78 -17.48 3.31
N ALA A 323 17.58 -16.40 4.06
CA ALA A 323 18.48 -15.24 4.08
C ALA A 323 19.14 -15.09 5.47
N ASN A 324 20.12 -15.95 5.75
CA ASN A 324 21.17 -15.74 6.74
C ASN A 324 22.48 -16.32 6.20
#